data_AF-A0A6P0Z6Z8-F1
#
_entry.id   AF-A0A6P0Z6Z8-F1
#
_cell.length_a   1.000
_cell.length_b   1.000
_cell.length_c   1.000
_cell.angle_alpha   90.00
_cell.angle_beta   90.00
_cell.angle_gamma   90.00
#
_symmetry.space_group_name_H-M   'P 1'
#
loop_
_entity.id
_entity.type
_entity.pdbx_description
1 polymer ?
#
loop_
_entity_poly.entity_id
_entity_poly.type
_entity_poly.pdbx_seq_one_letter_code
_entity_poly.pdbx_strand_id
1 'polypeptide(L)'
;MQSVVDIKIEKLEGRQWRVFAKIQIPYSVEQVWQVITDYETFTEFMPGLIQSKRLDNSTRSVRIEQVRNKIFMGMKVSARSVFDIEEKFPHEIHYQLIEGDMKALSGYWGLEPWSSSESKTGIDLIYNFLVSPKRILPVAL
;
A
#
# COMPACT_ATOMS: atom_id res chain seq x y z
N MET A 1 -17.63 -16.93 3.06
CA MET A 1 -17.17 -16.21 4.27
C MET A 1 -16.90 -14.78 3.85
N GLN A 2 -17.60 -13.78 4.39
CA GLN A 2 -17.18 -12.39 4.22
C GLN A 2 -15.96 -12.18 5.10
N SER A 3 -14.79 -11.93 4.50
CA SER A 3 -13.61 -11.50 5.27
C SER A 3 -13.86 -10.08 5.78
N VAL A 4 -13.92 -9.92 7.09
CA VAL A 4 -14.02 -8.60 7.72
C VAL A 4 -12.64 -7.96 7.71
N VAL A 5 -12.56 -6.71 7.25
CA VAL A 5 -11.32 -5.92 7.30
C VAL A 5 -11.31 -5.13 8.60
N ASP A 6 -10.32 -5.34 9.47
CA ASP A 6 -10.07 -4.46 10.62
C ASP A 6 -9.34 -3.22 10.13
N ILE A 7 -9.90 -2.03 10.33
CA ILE A 7 -9.33 -0.75 9.89
C ILE A 7 -9.26 0.20 11.08
N LYS A 8 -8.08 0.79 11.29
CA LYS A 8 -7.83 1.81 12.30
C LYS A 8 -7.15 3.01 11.65
N ILE A 9 -7.70 4.19 11.89
CA ILE A 9 -7.15 5.46 11.43
C ILE A 9 -6.84 6.29 12.67
N GLU A 10 -5.57 6.67 12.81
CA GLU A 10 -5.07 7.45 13.93
C GLU A 10 -4.51 8.78 13.40
N LYS A 11 -4.98 9.90 13.96
CA LYS A 11 -4.39 11.21 13.69
C LYS A 11 -3.20 11.41 14.62
N LEU A 12 -2.04 11.66 14.03
CA LEU A 12 -0.80 11.95 14.74
C LEU A 12 -0.59 13.47 14.84
N GLU A 13 0.52 13.89 15.43
CA GLU A 13 0.86 15.32 15.53
C GLU A 13 0.93 15.99 14.14
N GLY A 14 0.41 17.22 14.07
CA GLY A 14 0.37 18.00 12.83
C GLY A 14 -0.65 17.48 11.81
N ARG A 15 -0.18 17.27 10.57
CA ARG A 15 -0.98 16.79 9.42
C ARG A 15 -0.47 15.42 8.99
N GLN A 16 -0.36 14.51 9.95
CA GLN A 16 0.05 13.15 9.72
C GLN A 16 -1.02 12.20 10.22
N TRP A 17 -1.27 11.14 9.46
CA TRP A 17 -2.18 10.07 9.83
C TRP A 17 -1.45 8.75 9.75
N ARG A 18 -1.78 7.85 10.66
CA ARG A 18 -1.48 6.43 10.53
C ARG A 18 -2.76 5.71 10.12
N VAL A 19 -2.63 4.83 9.14
CA VAL A 19 -3.69 3.90 8.75
C VAL A 19 -3.14 2.50 8.95
N PHE A 20 -3.91 1.69 9.65
CA PHE A 20 -3.68 0.27 9.83
C PHE A 20 -4.88 -0.48 9.29
N ALA A 21 -4.65 -1.48 8.44
CA ALA A 21 -5.65 -2.42 8.00
C ALA A 21 -5.13 -3.84 8.13
N LYS A 22 -6.00 -4.77 8.51
CA LYS A 22 -5.70 -6.21 8.58
C LYS A 22 -6.85 -7.02 8.02
N ILE A 23 -6.53 -8.02 7.20
CA ILE A 23 -7.52 -8.95 6.63
C ILE A 23 -6.96 -10.37 6.63
N GLN A 24 -7.82 -11.35 6.93
CA GLN A 24 -7.48 -12.77 6.79
C GLN A 24 -7.87 -13.25 5.39
N ILE A 25 -6.91 -13.86 4.68
CA ILE A 25 -7.10 -14.40 3.34
C ILE A 25 -6.64 -15.86 3.26
N PRO A 26 -7.42 -16.76 2.62
CA PRO A 26 -7.13 -18.20 2.58
C PRO A 26 -6.20 -18.56 1.42
N TYR A 27 -5.02 -17.92 1.36
CA TYR A 27 -4.00 -18.16 0.33
C TYR A 27 -2.64 -18.43 0.98
N SER A 28 -1.72 -19.06 0.25
CA SER A 28 -0.34 -19.25 0.74
C SER A 28 0.44 -17.94 0.73
N VAL A 29 1.54 -17.89 1.48
CA VAL A 29 2.39 -16.70 1.52
C VAL A 29 2.98 -16.38 0.14
N GLU A 30 3.31 -17.40 -0.64
CA GLU A 30 3.83 -17.27 -2.00
C GLU A 30 2.80 -16.66 -2.95
N GLN A 31 1.54 -17.12 -2.88
CA GLN A 31 0.46 -16.58 -3.71
C GLN A 31 0.19 -15.12 -3.40
N VAL A 32 0.13 -14.77 -2.11
CA VAL A 32 -0.08 -13.38 -1.68
C VAL A 32 1.11 -12.52 -2.10
N TRP A 33 2.33 -13.00 -1.88
CA TRP A 33 3.56 -12.31 -2.25
C TRP A 33 3.63 -11.97 -3.73
N GLN A 34 3.31 -12.94 -4.59
CA GLN A 34 3.26 -12.72 -6.04
C GLN A 34 2.33 -11.56 -6.40
N VAL A 35 1.13 -11.50 -5.80
CA VAL A 35 0.16 -10.43 -6.08
C VAL A 35 0.65 -9.07 -5.59
N ILE A 36 1.21 -8.98 -4.38
CA ILE A 36 1.61 -7.69 -3.79
C ILE A 36 2.99 -7.19 -4.25
N THR A 37 3.74 -7.98 -5.03
CA THR A 37 5.01 -7.58 -5.66
C THR A 37 4.91 -7.41 -7.18
N ASP A 38 3.78 -7.79 -7.77
CA ASP A 38 3.48 -7.56 -9.18
C ASP A 38 3.01 -6.12 -9.41
N TYR A 39 3.93 -5.18 -9.16
CA TYR A 39 3.63 -3.75 -9.16
C TYR A 39 3.03 -3.26 -10.49
N GLU A 40 3.35 -3.90 -11.62
CA GLU A 40 2.90 -3.45 -12.94
C GLU A 40 1.42 -3.80 -13.19
N THR A 41 0.92 -4.89 -12.60
CA THR A 41 -0.50 -5.29 -12.68
C THR A 41 -1.39 -4.61 -11.65
N PHE A 42 -0.83 -3.80 -10.74
CA PHE A 42 -1.61 -3.08 -9.73
C PHE A 42 -2.75 -2.24 -10.32
N THR A 43 -2.60 -1.76 -11.56
CA THR A 43 -3.63 -0.97 -12.25
C THR A 43 -4.91 -1.77 -12.55
N GLU A 44 -4.83 -3.10 -12.57
CA GLU A 44 -5.98 -3.97 -12.84
C GLU A 44 -6.93 -4.07 -11.64
N PHE A 45 -6.42 -3.87 -10.42
CA PHE A 45 -7.20 -4.11 -9.20
C PHE A 45 -7.17 -2.97 -8.17
N MET A 46 -6.20 -2.05 -8.21
CA MET A 46 -6.15 -0.93 -7.27
C MET A 46 -7.04 0.24 -7.72
N PRO A 47 -8.09 0.61 -6.96
CA PRO A 47 -9.01 1.66 -7.37
C PRO A 47 -8.33 3.01 -7.62
N GLY A 48 -8.57 3.58 -8.80
CA GLY A 48 -8.06 4.89 -9.20
C GLY A 48 -6.58 4.94 -9.56
N LEU A 49 -5.83 3.82 -9.47
CA LEU A 49 -4.46 3.74 -9.96
C LEU A 49 -4.49 3.60 -11.49
N ILE A 50 -3.91 4.57 -12.20
CA ILE A 50 -3.92 4.58 -13.67
C ILE A 50 -2.58 4.18 -14.29
N GLN A 51 -1.50 4.23 -13.51
CA GLN A 51 -0.19 3.76 -13.93
C GLN A 51 0.55 3.22 -12.70
N SER A 52 1.28 2.12 -12.91
CA SER A 52 2.25 1.59 -11.96
C SER A 52 3.36 0.94 -12.78
N LYS A 53 4.59 1.44 -12.65
CA LYS A 53 5.71 1.05 -13.51
C LYS A 53 6.97 0.91 -12.68
N ARG A 54 7.74 -0.15 -12.89
CA ARG A 54 9.09 -0.27 -12.33
C ARG A 54 10.04 0.68 -13.07
N LEU A 55 10.85 1.42 -12.31
CA LEU A 55 11.90 2.29 -12.84
C LEU A 55 13.26 1.61 -12.70
N ASP A 56 14.17 1.96 -13.60
CA ASP A 56 15.58 1.58 -13.44
C ASP A 56 16.12 2.18 -12.14
N ASN A 57 16.75 1.33 -11.34
CA ASN A 57 17.32 1.72 -10.07
C ASN A 57 18.68 1.06 -9.89
N SER A 58 19.71 1.86 -9.63
CA SER A 58 21.08 1.36 -9.41
C SER A 58 21.30 0.78 -8.01
N THR A 59 20.31 0.90 -7.13
CA THR A 59 20.35 0.36 -5.76
C THR A 59 19.67 -1.02 -5.68
N ARG A 60 19.87 -1.72 -4.56
CA ARG A 60 19.26 -3.04 -4.31
C ARG A 60 17.74 -3.00 -4.06
N SER A 61 17.13 -1.82 -3.94
CA SER A 61 15.68 -1.65 -3.78
C SER A 61 14.95 -1.62 -5.12
N VAL A 62 13.68 -2.02 -5.13
CA VAL A 62 12.81 -1.82 -6.28
C VAL A 62 12.31 -0.38 -6.26
N ARG A 63 12.37 0.31 -7.40
CA ARG A 63 11.79 1.64 -7.56
C ARG A 63 10.55 1.57 -8.42
N ILE A 64 9.45 2.13 -7.96
CA ILE A 64 8.20 2.18 -8.73
C ILE A 64 7.68 3.60 -8.85
N GLU A 65 7.13 3.92 -10.02
CA GLU A 65 6.33 5.12 -10.26
C GLU A 65 4.86 4.75 -10.36
N GLN A 66 4.02 5.49 -9.65
CA GLN A 66 2.59 5.35 -9.64
C GLN A 66 1.90 6.66 -9.95
N VAL A 67 0.84 6.60 -10.74
CA VAL A 67 -0.06 7.73 -10.99
C VAL A 67 -1.46 7.32 -10.59
N ARG A 68 -2.08 8.10 -9.70
CA ARG A 68 -3.42 7.85 -9.19
C ARG A 68 -4.35 9.02 -9.49
N ASN A 69 -5.51 8.73 -10.05
CA ASN A 69 -6.59 9.69 -10.21
C ASN A 69 -7.42 9.79 -8.94
N LYS A 70 -7.74 11.02 -8.56
CA LYS A 70 -8.69 11.36 -7.51
C LYS A 70 -9.72 12.33 -8.07
N ILE A 71 -10.97 12.18 -7.63
CA ILE A 71 -12.01 13.16 -7.89
C ILE A 71 -11.93 14.19 -6.77
N PHE A 72 -11.73 15.45 -7.13
CA PHE A 72 -11.70 16.56 -6.21
C PHE A 72 -12.56 17.72 -6.73
N MET A 73 -13.58 18.14 -5.97
CA MET A 73 -14.55 19.16 -6.39
C MET A 73 -15.16 18.93 -7.79
N GLY A 74 -15.42 17.66 -8.14
CA GLY A 74 -15.95 17.29 -9.47
C GLY A 74 -14.91 17.27 -10.61
N MET A 75 -13.67 17.70 -10.35
CA MET A 75 -12.56 17.61 -11.29
C MET A 75 -11.73 16.35 -11.06
N LYS A 76 -11.21 15.74 -12.14
CA LYS A 76 -10.21 14.68 -12.05
C LYS A 76 -8.83 15.29 -11.85
N VAL A 77 -8.18 14.97 -10.75
CA VAL A 77 -6.81 15.37 -10.43
C VAL A 77 -5.95 14.11 -10.38
N SER A 78 -4.82 14.12 -11.09
CA SER A 78 -3.84 13.05 -11.03
C SER A 78 -2.75 13.40 -10.03
N ALA A 79 -2.35 12.42 -9.21
CA ALA A 79 -1.24 12.52 -8.29
C ALA A 79 -0.18 11.48 -8.65
N ARG A 80 1.05 11.94 -8.86
CA ARG A 80 2.23 11.10 -9.12
C ARG A 80 2.98 10.81 -7.82
N SER A 81 3.52 9.61 -7.71
CA SER A 81 4.34 9.18 -6.58
C SER A 81 5.40 8.18 -7.04
N VAL A 82 6.62 8.35 -6.57
CA VAL A 82 7.74 7.43 -6.78
C VAL A 82 8.13 6.87 -5.42
N PHE A 83 8.21 5.55 -5.34
CA PHE A 83 8.53 4.81 -4.13
C PHE A 83 9.82 4.02 -4.29
N ASP A 84 10.63 4.02 -3.24
CA ASP A 84 11.60 2.95 -3.00
C ASP A 84 10.94 1.85 -2.19
N ILE A 85 11.17 0.61 -2.59
CA ILE A 85 10.59 -0.59 -2.01
C ILE A 85 11.70 -1.56 -1.60
N GLU A 86 11.63 -2.01 -0.35
CA GLU A 86 12.46 -3.07 0.19
C GLU A 86 11.59 -4.32 0.40
N GLU A 87 11.85 -5.35 -0.39
CA GLU A 87 11.19 -6.65 -0.34
C GLU A 87 11.92 -7.61 0.61
N LYS A 88 11.27 -8.00 1.71
CA LYS A 88 11.77 -8.96 2.71
C LYS A 88 10.92 -10.23 2.71
N PHE A 89 10.99 -10.99 1.62
CA PHE A 89 10.27 -12.26 1.51
C PHE A 89 10.63 -13.20 2.69
N PRO A 90 9.67 -13.93 3.27
CA PRO A 90 8.23 -13.91 2.97
C PRO A 90 7.38 -12.95 3.83
N HIS A 91 8.00 -12.12 4.66
CA HIS A 91 7.32 -11.48 5.79
C HIS A 91 6.83 -10.05 5.51
N GLU A 92 7.66 -9.23 4.85
CA GLU A 92 7.41 -7.79 4.82
C GLU A 92 7.80 -7.14 3.48
N ILE A 93 7.07 -6.10 3.09
CA ILE A 93 7.46 -5.18 2.02
C ILE A 93 7.38 -3.77 2.58
N HIS A 94 8.52 -3.09 2.67
CA HIS A 94 8.57 -1.70 3.14
C HIS A 94 8.61 -0.77 1.94
N TYR A 95 7.89 0.34 1.98
CA TYR A 95 7.91 1.35 0.94
C TYR A 95 8.01 2.76 1.51
N GLN A 96 8.73 3.62 0.80
CA GLN A 96 8.95 5.01 1.18
C GLN A 96 8.82 5.89 -0.05
N LEU A 97 7.97 6.93 0.04
CA LEU A 97 7.85 7.97 -0.97
C LEU A 97 9.17 8.74 -1.03
N ILE A 98 9.76 8.79 -2.22
CA ILE A 98 10.99 9.57 -2.48
C ILE A 98 10.71 10.80 -3.34
N GLU A 99 9.65 10.78 -4.16
CA GLU A 99 9.26 11.88 -5.02
C GLU A 99 7.74 11.84 -5.26
N GLY A 100 7.07 13.00 -5.35
CA GLY A 100 5.66 13.05 -5.77
C GLY A 100 4.85 14.19 -5.17
N ASP A 101 3.53 14.05 -5.28
CA ASP A 101 2.55 15.09 -4.93
C ASP A 101 2.12 15.09 -3.46
N MET A 102 2.50 14.07 -2.70
CA MET A 102 2.34 14.03 -1.25
C MET A 102 3.59 14.58 -0.54
N LYS A 103 3.47 15.00 0.73
CA LYS A 103 4.62 15.47 1.51
C LYS A 103 5.47 14.30 1.97
N ALA A 104 4.82 13.27 2.51
CA ALA A 104 5.46 12.02 2.89
C ALA A 104 4.42 10.89 2.85
N LEU A 105 4.84 9.71 2.43
CA LEU A 105 4.07 8.48 2.58
C LEU A 105 5.05 7.34 2.76
N SER A 106 4.86 6.53 3.79
CA SER A 106 5.70 5.37 4.04
C SER A 106 4.96 4.34 4.84
N GLY A 107 5.33 3.08 4.70
CA GLY A 107 4.64 2.01 5.37
C GLY A 107 5.18 0.66 4.98
N TYR A 108 4.44 -0.36 5.39
CA TYR A 108 4.76 -1.72 5.03
C TYR A 108 3.50 -2.57 4.79
N TRP A 109 3.69 -3.62 3.99
CA TRP A 109 2.84 -4.81 3.98
C TRP A 109 3.47 -5.86 4.87
N GLY A 110 2.68 -6.49 5.74
CA GLY A 110 3.09 -7.62 6.57
C GLY A 110 2.28 -8.86 6.21
N LEU A 111 2.94 -10.02 6.21
CA LEU A 111 2.34 -11.31 5.89
C LEU A 111 2.59 -12.25 7.08
N GLU A 112 1.55 -12.46 7.88
CA GLU A 112 1.60 -13.34 9.05
C GLU A 112 0.81 -14.62 8.75
N PRO A 113 1.44 -15.81 8.75
CA PRO A 113 0.70 -17.06 8.60
C PRO A 113 -0.25 -17.29 9.78
N TRP A 114 -1.48 -17.70 9.49
CA TRP A 114 -2.42 -18.19 10.50
C TRP A 114 -2.85 -19.62 10.19
N SER A 115 -3.20 -20.33 11.25
CA SER A 115 -3.85 -21.63 11.16
C SER A 115 -5.02 -21.69 12.15
N SER A 116 -6.06 -22.40 11.78
CA SER A 116 -7.22 -22.65 12.62
C SER A 116 -7.24 -24.09 13.12
N SER A 117 -8.01 -24.35 14.18
CA SER A 117 -8.26 -25.70 14.69
C SER A 117 -8.92 -26.64 13.65
N GLU A 118 -9.54 -26.09 12.61
CA GLU A 118 -10.16 -26.84 11.49
C GLU A 118 -9.18 -27.13 10.34
N SER A 119 -7.87 -27.06 10.58
CA SER A 119 -6.81 -27.25 9.57
C SER A 119 -6.86 -26.28 8.39
N LYS A 120 -7.64 -25.19 8.47
CA LYS A 120 -7.55 -24.08 7.51
C LYS A 120 -6.28 -23.28 7.80
N THR A 121 -5.60 -22.88 6.73
CA THR A 121 -4.42 -22.02 6.78
C THR A 121 -4.64 -20.81 5.87
N GLY A 122 -3.89 -19.75 6.13
CA GLY A 122 -3.89 -18.57 5.28
C GLY A 122 -2.92 -17.51 5.79
N ILE A 123 -3.08 -16.30 5.27
CA ILE A 123 -2.29 -15.14 5.63
C ILE A 123 -3.16 -14.06 6.27
N ASP A 124 -2.65 -13.49 7.34
CA ASP A 124 -3.06 -12.22 7.90
C ASP A 124 -2.27 -11.16 7.14
N LEU A 125 -2.93 -10.53 6.16
CA LEU A 125 -2.35 -9.47 5.36
C LEU A 125 -2.54 -8.15 6.08
N ILE A 126 -1.42 -7.53 6.46
CA ILE A 126 -1.38 -6.29 7.23
C ILE A 126 -0.91 -5.17 6.31
N TYR A 127 -1.61 -4.04 6.34
CA TYR A 127 -1.23 -2.82 5.66
C TYR A 127 -1.13 -1.69 6.67
N ASN A 128 0.08 -1.18 6.92
CA ASN A 128 0.31 -0.13 7.90
C ASN A 128 1.13 0.99 7.27
N PHE A 129 0.61 2.21 7.28
CA PHE A 129 1.30 3.33 6.67
C PHE A 129 1.01 4.66 7.34
N LEU A 130 2.00 5.54 7.21
CA LEU A 130 1.97 6.94 7.58
C LEU A 130 1.78 7.77 6.33
N VAL A 131 0.91 8.77 6.40
CA VAL A 131 0.68 9.72 5.31
C VAL A 131 0.69 11.14 5.82
N SER A 132 1.37 12.01 5.08
CA SER A 132 1.36 13.46 5.22
C SER A 132 1.02 14.10 3.87
N PRO A 133 -0.16 14.70 3.70
CA PRO A 133 -0.53 15.48 2.52
C PRO A 133 0.25 16.80 2.48
N LYS A 134 0.46 17.34 1.27
CA LYS A 134 0.99 18.70 1.10
C LYS A 134 -0.03 19.72 1.58
N ARG A 135 0.42 20.91 2.01
CA ARG A 135 -0.45 21.99 2.49
C ARG A 135 -1.49 22.46 1.45
N ILE A 136 -1.16 22.31 0.17
CA ILE A 136 -2.03 22.63 -0.98
C ILE A 136 -3.07 21.55 -1.31
N LEU A 137 -2.95 20.35 -0.74
CA LEU A 137 -3.96 19.31 -0.87
C LEU A 137 -4.93 19.42 0.32
N PRO A 138 -6.21 19.75 0.11
CA PRO A 138 -7.19 19.74 1.18
C PRO A 138 -7.38 18.30 1.67
N VAL A 139 -7.39 18.15 2.99
CA VAL A 139 -7.63 16.88 3.66
C VAL A 139 -9.14 16.65 3.59
N ALA A 140 -9.58 15.65 2.83
CA ALA A 140 -10.94 15.15 2.98
C ALA A 140 -11.00 14.43 4.33
N LEU A 141 -11.77 15.01 5.27
CA LEU A 141 -12.19 14.38 6.52
C LEU A 141 -13.38 13.45 6.26
#